data_AF-D3AMG8-F1
#
_entry.id   AF-D3AMG8-F1
#
_cell.length_a   1.000
_cell.length_b   1.000
_cell.length_c   1.000
_cell.angle_alpha   90.00
_cell.angle_beta   90.00
_cell.angle_gamma   90.00
#
_symmetry.space_group_name_H-M   'P 1'
#
loop_
_entity.id
_entity.type
_entity.pdbx_description
1 polymer ?
#
loop_
_entity_poly.entity_id
_entity_poly.type
_entity_poly.pdbx_seq_one_letter_code
_entity_poly.pdbx_strand_id
1 'polypeptide(L)'
;MKKEYFDERQIPYVCFHYLMDGVSYPDDLGQSMPFDEFYNRISKGAMPTTSQVNVAEFHDFFGAILEEGKDILHISLSSGISGTYNSACSAVEELREEYPDRKILVVDSLGASSG
;
A
#
# COMPACT_ATOMS: atom_id res chain seq x y z
N MET A 1 -2.96 -11.73 4.00
CA MET A 1 -4.12 -11.65 4.92
C MET A 1 -5.38 -11.41 4.09
N LYS A 2 -6.58 -11.71 4.58
CA LYS A 2 -7.83 -11.42 3.84
C LYS A 2 -8.37 -10.05 4.21
N LYS A 3 -9.22 -9.45 3.37
CA LYS A 3 -9.82 -8.13 3.61
C LYS A 3 -10.55 -8.04 4.96
N GLU A 4 -11.26 -9.09 5.35
CA GLU A 4 -12.02 -9.13 6.61
C GLU A 4 -11.12 -8.94 7.84
N TYR A 5 -9.88 -9.42 7.79
CA TYR A 5 -8.93 -9.25 8.88
C TYR A 5 -8.66 -7.77 9.16
N PHE A 6 -8.52 -6.97 8.10
CA PHE A 6 -8.28 -5.53 8.16
C PHE A 6 -9.55 -4.78 8.58
N ASP A 7 -10.69 -5.11 7.99
CA ASP A 7 -11.98 -4.47 8.27
C ASP A 7 -12.37 -4.63 9.76
N GLU A 8 -12.30 -5.85 10.30
CA GLU A 8 -12.65 -6.14 11.71
C GLU A 8 -11.77 -5.38 12.72
N ARG A 9 -10.53 -5.08 12.33
CA ARG A 9 -9.53 -4.42 13.19
C ARG A 9 -9.37 -2.94 12.88
N GLN A 10 -10.13 -2.44 11.90
CA GLN A 10 -10.02 -1.06 11.41
C GLN A 10 -8.59 -0.70 11.02
N ILE A 11 -7.89 -1.62 10.35
CA ILE A 11 -6.53 -1.40 9.84
C ILE A 11 -6.65 -0.97 8.38
N PRO A 12 -6.50 0.31 8.06
CA PRO A 12 -6.53 0.76 6.68
C PRO A 12 -5.26 0.28 5.95
N TYR A 13 -5.38 0.03 4.65
CA TYR A 13 -4.28 -0.39 3.79
C TYR A 13 -4.28 0.42 2.49
N VAL A 14 -3.09 0.64 1.94
CA VAL A 14 -2.89 1.26 0.63
C VAL A 14 -2.40 0.19 -0.35
N CYS A 15 -2.92 0.23 -1.57
CA CYS A 15 -2.69 -0.84 -2.54
C CYS A 15 -1.44 -0.56 -3.38
N PHE A 16 -0.59 -1.58 -3.51
CA PHE A 16 0.33 -1.65 -4.64
C PHE A 16 -0.45 -1.83 -5.94
N HIS A 17 0.28 -1.80 -7.05
CA HIS A 17 -0.31 -2.01 -8.36
C HIS A 17 0.43 -3.11 -9.11
N TYR A 18 -0.29 -3.83 -9.96
CA TYR A 18 0.30 -4.75 -10.91
C TYR A 18 -0.30 -4.54 -12.30
N LEU A 19 0.56 -4.64 -13.31
CA LEU A 19 0.18 -4.62 -14.72
C LEU A 19 0.08 -6.06 -15.21
N MET A 20 -1.06 -6.42 -15.80
CA MET A 20 -1.26 -7.71 -16.45
C MET A 20 -2.04 -7.53 -17.74
N ASP A 21 -1.50 -8.08 -18.83
CA ASP A 21 -2.08 -7.99 -20.17
C ASP A 21 -2.41 -6.55 -20.63
N GLY A 22 -1.55 -5.60 -20.23
CA GLY A 22 -1.70 -4.18 -20.56
C GLY A 22 -2.71 -3.41 -19.68
N VAL A 23 -3.30 -4.06 -18.67
CA VAL A 23 -4.24 -3.44 -17.74
C VAL A 23 -3.61 -3.35 -16.36
N SER A 24 -3.67 -2.16 -15.75
CA SER A 24 -3.22 -1.94 -14.36
C SER A 24 -4.35 -2.27 -13.40
N TYR A 25 -4.02 -3.00 -12.34
CA TYR A 25 -4.94 -3.38 -11.27
C TYR A 25 -4.34 -3.02 -9.92
N PRO A 26 -5.16 -2.66 -8.93
CA PRO A 26 -4.71 -2.57 -7.56
C PRO A 26 -4.51 -3.98 -6.97
N ASP A 27 -3.48 -4.14 -6.15
CA ASP A 27 -3.32 -5.31 -5.27
C ASP A 27 -4.17 -5.11 -4.02
N ASP A 28 -5.48 -5.30 -4.21
CA ASP A 28 -6.52 -4.96 -3.23
C ASP A 28 -7.03 -6.17 -2.45
N LEU A 29 -6.15 -7.13 -2.17
CA LEU A 29 -6.48 -8.39 -1.48
C LEU A 29 -7.48 -9.26 -2.25
N GLY A 30 -7.43 -9.20 -3.58
CA GLY A 30 -8.19 -10.03 -4.49
C GLY A 30 -9.63 -9.58 -4.72
N GLN A 31 -9.94 -8.31 -4.48
CA GLN A 31 -11.27 -7.74 -4.74
C GLN A 31 -11.44 -7.39 -6.23
N SER A 32 -10.42 -6.81 -6.85
CA SER A 32 -10.41 -6.51 -8.28
C SER A 32 -10.14 -7.75 -9.14
N MET A 33 -9.33 -8.68 -8.65
CA MET A 33 -9.07 -9.96 -9.31
C MET A 33 -8.91 -11.08 -8.27
N PRO A 34 -9.83 -12.06 -8.24
CA PRO A 34 -9.68 -13.24 -7.40
C PRO A 34 -8.33 -13.94 -7.62
N PHE A 35 -7.69 -14.41 -6.55
CA PHE A 35 -6.34 -14.99 -6.63
C PHE A 35 -6.28 -16.23 -7.54
N ASP A 36 -7.33 -17.06 -7.55
CA ASP A 36 -7.43 -18.22 -8.45
C ASP A 36 -7.44 -17.80 -9.92
N GLU A 37 -8.13 -16.71 -10.26
CA GLU A 37 -8.09 -16.11 -11.59
C GLU A 37 -6.69 -15.57 -11.93
N PHE A 38 -6.10 -14.78 -11.04
CA PHE A 38 -4.76 -14.22 -11.20
C PHE A 38 -3.73 -15.31 -11.51
N TYR A 39 -3.66 -16.36 -10.68
CA TYR A 39 -2.74 -17.47 -10.89
C TYR A 39 -3.08 -18.33 -12.11
N ASN A 40 -4.36 -18.48 -12.46
CA ASN A 40 -4.77 -19.16 -13.70
C ASN A 40 -4.29 -18.40 -14.95
N ARG A 41 -4.33 -17.07 -14.96
CA ARG A 41 -3.77 -16.25 -16.06
C ARG A 41 -2.26 -16.43 -16.16
N ILE A 42 -1.53 -16.40 -15.04
CA ILE A 42 -0.08 -16.68 -15.02
C ILE A 42 0.20 -18.08 -15.57
N SER A 43 -0.56 -19.10 -15.15
CA SER A 43 -0.36 -20.48 -15.65
C SER A 43 -0.59 -20.62 -17.16
N LYS A 44 -1.34 -19.69 -17.77
CA LYS A 44 -1.58 -19.60 -19.21
C LYS A 44 -0.59 -18.70 -19.96
N GLY A 45 0.42 -18.17 -19.26
CA GLY A 45 1.51 -17.39 -19.84
C GLY A 45 1.43 -15.88 -19.63
N ALA A 46 0.51 -15.38 -18.81
CA ALA A 46 0.53 -13.97 -18.42
C ALA A 46 1.80 -13.67 -17.60
N MET A 47 2.43 -12.52 -17.88
CA MET A 47 3.68 -12.09 -17.25
C MET A 47 3.46 -10.75 -16.52
N PRO A 48 2.85 -10.77 -15.32
CA PRO A 48 2.55 -9.54 -14.62
C PRO A 48 3.84 -8.86 -14.12
N THR A 49 3.81 -7.53 -14.10
CA THR A 49 4.83 -6.72 -13.44
C THR A 49 4.18 -5.89 -12.35
N THR A 50 4.97 -5.45 -11.36
CA THR A 50 4.49 -4.67 -10.21
C THR A 50 4.99 -3.25 -10.26
N SER A 51 4.24 -2.32 -9.67
CA SER A 51 4.70 -0.97 -9.38
C SER A 51 4.40 -0.60 -7.92
N GLN A 52 5.29 0.20 -7.35
CA GLN A 52 5.14 0.73 -5.99
C GLN A 52 3.94 1.67 -5.85
N VAL A 53 3.47 1.86 -4.62
CA VAL A 53 2.61 2.98 -4.25
C VAL A 53 3.40 4.28 -4.40
N ASN A 54 2.81 5.29 -5.05
CA ASN A 54 3.48 6.56 -5.31
C ASN A 54 3.24 7.60 -4.18
N VAL A 55 3.98 8.71 -4.23
CA VAL A 55 3.95 9.76 -3.19
C VAL A 55 2.56 10.39 -3.06
N ALA A 56 1.90 10.69 -4.18
CA ALA A 56 0.58 11.33 -4.17
C ALA A 56 -0.48 10.40 -3.55
N GLU A 57 -0.42 9.10 -3.85
CA GLU A 57 -1.32 8.10 -3.24
C GLU A 57 -1.13 8.01 -1.73
N PHE A 58 0.11 8.08 -1.24
CA PHE A 58 0.37 8.14 0.20
C PHE A 58 -0.08 9.46 0.82
N HIS A 59 0.12 10.59 0.13
CA HIS A 59 -0.33 11.91 0.59
C HIS A 59 -1.84 11.91 0.80
N ASP A 60 -2.60 11.52 -0.22
CA ASP A 60 -4.07 11.45 -0.16
C ASP A 60 -4.53 10.47 0.93
N PHE A 61 -3.92 9.28 0.99
CA PHE A 61 -4.31 8.23 1.93
C PHE A 61 -4.03 8.60 3.38
N PHE A 62 -2.85 9.11 3.69
CA PHE A 62 -2.51 9.55 5.04
C PHE A 62 -3.27 10.83 5.40
N GLY A 63 -3.38 11.79 4.49
CA GLY A 63 -4.10 13.04 4.67
C GLY A 63 -5.53 12.81 5.16
N ALA A 64 -6.28 11.93 4.50
CA ALA A 64 -7.64 11.58 4.91
C ALA A 64 -7.72 11.06 6.37
N ILE A 65 -6.73 10.28 6.82
CA ILE A 65 -6.69 9.76 8.20
C ILE A 65 -6.32 10.88 9.20
N LEU A 66 -5.43 11.80 8.81
CA LEU A 66 -5.02 12.94 9.64
C LEU A 66 -6.14 13.96 9.81
N GLU A 67 -6.94 14.20 8.77
CA GLU A 67 -8.13 15.06 8.82
C GLU A 67 -9.16 14.57 9.84
N GLU A 68 -9.26 13.25 10.03
CA GLU A 68 -10.08 12.66 11.10
C GLU A 68 -9.50 12.89 12.52
N GLY A 69 -8.36 13.57 12.62
CA GLY A 69 -7.68 13.84 13.89
C GLY A 69 -6.94 12.63 14.46
N LYS A 70 -6.57 11.64 13.64
CA LYS A 70 -5.84 10.44 14.09
C LYS A 70 -4.34 10.58 13.85
N ASP A 71 -3.56 9.88 14.68
CA ASP A 71 -2.13 9.67 14.44
C ASP A 71 -1.93 8.38 13.62
N ILE A 72 -0.81 8.28 12.89
CA ILE A 72 -0.53 7.18 11.95
C ILE A 72 0.76 6.44 12.33
N LEU A 73 0.67 5.11 12.37
CA LEU A 73 1.80 4.19 12.28
C LEU A 73 1.64 3.36 11.01
N HIS A 74 2.47 3.61 10.01
CA HIS A 74 2.49 2.86 8.75
C HIS A 74 3.61 1.82 8.77
N ILE A 75 3.26 0.55 8.57
CA ILE A 75 4.22 -0.54 8.39
C ILE A 75 4.38 -0.78 6.89
N SER A 76 5.57 -0.50 6.35
CA SER A 76 5.84 -0.58 4.92
C SER A 76 6.56 -1.88 4.55
N LEU A 77 6.39 -2.31 3.30
CA LEU A 77 7.21 -3.36 2.70
C LEU A 77 8.69 -2.94 2.74
N SER A 78 9.59 -3.92 2.92
CA SER A 78 11.04 -3.68 2.98
C SER A 78 11.54 -2.71 1.92
N SER A 79 12.28 -1.68 2.37
CA SER A 79 12.96 -0.74 1.46
C SER A 79 14.01 -1.43 0.56
N GLY A 80 14.49 -2.62 0.95
CA GLY A 80 15.38 -3.45 0.15
C GLY A 80 14.70 -4.12 -1.05
N ILE A 81 13.35 -4.10 -1.12
CA ILE A 81 12.55 -4.75 -2.17
C ILE A 81 11.85 -3.72 -3.05
N SER A 82 11.33 -2.65 -2.46
CA SER A 82 10.51 -1.65 -3.17
C SER A 82 10.80 -0.23 -2.69
N GLY A 83 10.71 0.75 -3.60
CA GLY A 83 10.79 2.17 -3.28
C GLY A 83 9.58 2.73 -2.54
N THR A 84 8.57 1.91 -2.26
CA THR A 84 7.32 2.31 -1.57
C THR A 84 7.55 2.94 -0.18
N TYR A 85 8.52 2.45 0.60
CA TYR A 85 8.89 3.05 1.88
C TYR A 85 9.37 4.49 1.69
N ASN A 86 10.21 4.73 0.68
CA ASN A 86 10.70 6.08 0.38
C ASN A 86 9.56 6.98 -0.08
N SER A 87 8.63 6.48 -0.90
CA SER A 87 7.44 7.24 -1.30
C SER A 87 6.57 7.63 -0.10
N ALA A 88 6.37 6.72 0.85
CA ALA A 88 5.66 7.03 2.10
C ALA A 88 6.40 8.10 2.92
N CYS A 89 7.72 7.99 3.06
CA CYS A 89 8.52 8.99 3.77
C CYS A 89 8.42 10.38 3.14
N SER A 90 8.50 10.49 1.80
CA SER A 90 8.34 11.78 1.10
C SER A 90 6.96 12.40 1.34
N ALA A 91 5.88 11.62 1.26
CA ALA A 91 4.54 12.11 1.56
C ALA A 91 4.42 12.59 3.01
N VAL A 92 5.08 11.91 3.95
CA VAL A 92 5.08 12.28 5.37
C VAL A 92 5.86 13.57 5.65
N GLU A 93 6.90 13.89 4.86
CA GLU A 93 7.59 15.18 4.98
C GLU A 93 6.63 16.34 4.69
N GLU A 94 5.85 16.25 3.61
CA GLU A 94 4.84 17.25 3.23
C GLU A 94 3.70 17.33 4.27
N LEU A 95 3.13 16.19 4.65
CA LEU A 95 2.00 16.14 5.59
C LEU A 95 2.35 16.62 7.00
N ARG A 96 3.62 16.57 7.41
CA ARG A 96 4.05 17.13 8.70
C ARG A 96 3.96 18.65 8.75
N GLU A 97 4.10 19.32 7.61
CA GLU A 97 3.92 20.77 7.51
C GLU A 97 2.42 21.12 7.55
N GLU A 98 1.59 20.32 6.89
CA GLU A 98 0.13 20.51 6.84
C GLU A 98 -0.57 20.18 8.17
N TYR A 99 -0.08 19.17 8.89
CA TYR A 99 -0.66 18.66 10.13
C TYR A 99 0.35 18.69 11.30
N PRO A 100 0.81 19.88 11.74
CA PRO A 100 1.90 20.02 12.72
C PRO A 100 1.57 19.40 14.09
N ASP A 101 0.29 19.26 14.43
CA ASP A 101 -0.18 18.68 15.69
C ASP A 101 -0.43 17.16 15.63
N ARG A 102 -0.17 16.51 14.48
CA ARG A 102 -0.35 15.05 14.29
C ARG A 102 0.99 14.32 14.25
N LYS A 103 0.97 13.04 14.60
CA LYS A 103 2.14 12.15 14.53
C LYS A 103 1.99 11.16 13.40
N ILE A 104 3.03 11.07 12.58
CA ILE A 104 3.12 10.08 11.50
C ILE A 104 4.48 9.41 11.57
N LEU A 105 4.47 8.08 11.71
CA LEU A 105 5.65 7.24 11.72
C LEU A 105 5.54 6.18 10.62
N VAL A 106 6.57 6.09 9.79
CA VAL A 106 6.72 5.03 8.79
C VAL A 106 7.82 4.09 9.29
N VAL A 107 7.49 2.80 9.38
CA VAL A 107 8.43 1.75 9.75
C VAL A 107 8.78 0.96 8.50
N ASP A 108 10.06 0.96 8.15
CA ASP A 108 10.62 -0.04 7.25
C ASP A 108 10.64 -1.37 8.00
N SER A 109 9.74 -2.28 7.65
CA SER A 109 9.63 -3.57 8.33
C SER A 109 10.85 -4.46 8.10
N LEU A 110 11.62 -4.20 7.03
CA LEU A 110 12.61 -5.13 6.47
C LEU A 110 12.04 -6.52 6.12
N GLY A 111 10.72 -6.68 6.18
CA GLY A 111 9.98 -7.90 5.91
C GLY A 111 9.23 -7.86 4.60
N ALA A 112 8.58 -8.98 4.27
CA ALA A 112 7.71 -9.12 3.12
C ALA A 112 6.64 -10.19 3.38
N SER A 113 5.47 -10.01 2.78
CA SER A 113 4.33 -10.92 2.84
C SER A 113 3.88 -11.25 4.27
N SER A 114 4.32 -12.36 4.86
CA SER A 114 3.92 -12.83 6.19
C SER A 114 4.89 -12.48 7.32
N GLY A 115 6.07 -11.95 6.98
CA GLY A 115 7.17 -11.65 7.90
C GLY A 115 7.04 -10.33 8.63
#